data_AF-A0A327UPR3-F1
#
_entry.id   AF-A0A327UPR3-F1
#
_cell.length_a   1.000
_cell.length_b   1.000
_cell.length_c   1.000
_cell.angle_alpha   90.00
_cell.angle_beta   90.00
_cell.angle_gamma   90.00
#
_symmetry.space_group_name_H-M   'P 1'
#
loop_
_entity.id
_entity.type
_entity.pdbx_description
1 polymer ?
#
loop_
_entity_poly.entity_id
_entity_poly.type
_entity_poly.pdbx_seq_one_letter_code
_entity_poly.pdbx_strand_id
1 'polypeptide(L)' 'MLRGARLLDEVVPAMGVTAGVAVNIADPEGSMFFPPVTGIVPDAVAVDGENAVPPRGSDGEREL' A
#
# COMPACT_ATOMS: atom_id res chain seq x y z
N MET A 1 8.74 13.80 10.05
CA MET A 1 7.48 14.27 9.42
C MET A 1 6.46 13.15 9.56
N LEU A 2 5.43 13.31 10.41
CA LEU A 2 4.38 12.29 10.66
C LEU A 2 2.98 12.78 10.26
N ARG A 3 2.87 13.89 9.51
CA ARG A 3 1.59 14.60 9.35
C ARG A 3 0.71 14.13 8.19
N GLY A 4 1.17 13.21 7.33
CA GLY A 4 0.38 12.73 6.19
C GLY A 4 -0.81 11.87 6.60
N ALA A 5 -0.56 10.80 7.36
CA ALA A 5 -1.61 9.85 7.77
C ALA A 5 -2.66 10.50 8.69
N ARG A 6 -2.20 11.24 9.71
CA ARG A 6 -3.10 11.89 10.67
C ARG A 6 -3.98 12.98 10.07
N LEU A 7 -3.55 13.62 8.97
CA LEU A 7 -4.38 14.62 8.31
C LEU A 7 -5.70 14.00 7.84
N LEU A 8 -5.66 12.80 7.25
CA LEU A 8 -6.86 12.14 6.77
C LEU A 8 -7.74 11.66 7.94
N ASP A 9 -7.12 11.15 9.01
CA ASP A 9 -7.83 10.69 10.20
C ASP A 9 -8.62 11.80 10.90
N GLU A 10 -8.14 13.05 10.83
CA GLU A 10 -8.82 14.21 11.43
C GLU A 10 -9.80 14.88 10.46
N VAL A 11 -9.37 15.12 9.21
CA VAL A 11 -10.14 15.95 8.26
C VAL A 11 -11.31 15.19 7.66
N VAL A 12 -11.15 13.91 7.32
CA VAL A 12 -12.22 13.12 6.68
C VAL A 12 -13.45 12.99 7.58
N PRO A 13 -13.32 12.63 8.88
CA PRO A 13 -14.48 12.60 9.78
C PRO A 13 -15.10 13.98 10.02
N ALA A 14 -14.30 15.05 10.04
CA ALA A 14 -14.78 16.41 10.29
C ALA A 14 -15.66 16.98 9.17
N MET A 15 -15.67 16.36 7.97
CA MET A 15 -16.45 16.83 6.83
C MET A 15 -17.96 16.59 6.97
N GLY A 16 -18.40 15.74 7.90
CA GLY A 16 -19.83 15.50 8.19
C GLY A 16 -20.63 14.83 7.07
N VAL A 17 -19.95 14.42 5.99
CA VAL A 17 -20.50 13.71 4.83
C VAL A 17 -19.53 12.61 4.40
N THR A 18 -20.01 11.63 3.63
CA THR A 18 -19.12 10.63 3.02
C THR A 18 -18.14 11.33 2.07
N ALA A 19 -16.85 11.18 2.34
CA ALA A 19 -15.76 11.77 1.54
C ALA A 19 -14.85 10.68 0.97
N GLY A 20 -14.29 10.93 -0.23
CA GLY A 20 -13.31 10.06 -0.88
C GLY A 20 -11.97 10.77 -1.06
N VAL A 21 -10.88 9.99 -1.12
CA VAL A 21 -9.51 10.50 -1.30
C VAL A 21 -8.92 9.90 -2.56
N ALA A 22 -8.36 10.75 -3.42
CA ALA A 22 -7.58 10.35 -4.58
C ALA A 22 -6.12 10.75 -4.38
N VAL A 23 -5.20 9.81 -4.60
CA VAL A 23 -3.75 10.05 -4.49
C VAL A 23 -3.13 9.86 -5.87
N ASN A 24 -2.47 10.90 -6.38
CA ASN A 24 -1.66 10.77 -7.59
C ASN A 24 -0.28 10.22 -7.21
N ILE A 25 0.02 9.01 -7.66
CA ILE A 25 1.29 8.33 -7.42
C ILE A 25 2.16 8.29 -8.68
N ALA A 26 1.65 8.75 -9.81
CA ALA A 26 2.34 8.74 -11.10
C ALA A 26 2.98 10.12 -11.36
N ASP A 27 4.03 10.46 -10.62
CA ASP A 27 4.85 11.63 -10.94
C ASP A 27 6.18 11.25 -11.59
N PRO A 28 6.79 12.15 -12.39
CA PRO A 28 8.06 11.88 -13.07
C PRO A 28 9.26 11.74 -12.12
N GLU A 29 9.14 12.24 -10.89
CA GLU A 29 10.21 12.27 -9.89
C GLU A 29 10.28 10.99 -9.06
N GLY A 30 9.44 10.00 -9.40
CA GLY A 30 9.48 8.67 -8.80
C GLY A 30 8.68 8.57 -7.51
N SER A 31 7.48 9.17 -7.44
CA SER A 31 6.51 8.80 -6.41
C SER A 31 6.32 7.28 -6.36
N MET A 32 6.43 6.73 -5.15
CA MET A 32 6.35 5.29 -4.91
C MET A 32 5.13 4.96 -4.06
N PHE A 33 4.34 3.98 -4.52
CA PHE A 33 3.28 3.35 -3.74
C PHE A 33 3.72 1.93 -3.43
N PHE A 34 4.16 1.71 -2.20
CA PHE A 34 4.58 0.40 -1.75
C PHE A 34 3.37 -0.43 -1.31
N PRO A 35 3.34 -1.74 -1.58
CA PRO A 35 2.33 -2.62 -1.02
C PRO A 35 2.29 -2.53 0.51
N PRO A 36 1.12 -2.74 1.14
CA PRO A 36 1.03 -2.76 2.60
C PRO A 36 1.75 -3.99 3.16
N VAL A 37 2.79 -3.79 3.96
CA VAL A 37 3.66 -4.85 4.48
C VAL A 37 3.62 -4.96 6.00
N THR A 38 3.95 -6.15 6.49
CA THR A 38 4.00 -6.51 7.90
C THR A 38 4.95 -5.57 8.67
N GLY A 39 4.57 -5.20 9.90
CA GLY A 39 5.33 -4.25 10.72
C GLY A 39 5.14 -2.76 10.36
N ILE A 40 4.44 -2.45 9.26
CA ILE A 40 3.98 -1.10 8.90
C ILE A 40 2.46 -0.98 9.07
N VAL A 41 1.71 -1.98 8.59
CA VAL A 41 0.25 -2.05 8.71
C VAL A 41 -0.16 -3.19 9.66
N PRO A 42 -1.42 -3.22 10.14
CA PRO A 42 -1.94 -4.40 10.85
C PRO A 42 -1.85 -5.66 9.98
N ASP A 43 -1.48 -6.78 10.60
CA ASP A 43 -1.21 -8.05 9.91
C ASP A 43 -2.38 -8.51 9.02
N ALA A 44 -3.62 -8.25 9.45
CA ALA A 44 -4.84 -8.63 8.72
C ALA A 44 -4.96 -8.01 7.31
N VAL A 45 -4.20 -6.96 7.00
CA VAL A 45 -4.22 -6.26 5.69
C VAL A 45 -2.85 -6.25 5.00
N ALA A 46 -1.83 -6.90 5.56
CA ALA A 46 -0.51 -7.01 4.96
C ALA A 46 -0.51 -8.03 3.80
N VAL A 47 0.16 -7.71 2.69
CA VAL A 47 0.24 -8.62 1.52
C VAL A 47 1.41 -9.60 1.57
N ASP A 48 2.38 -9.38 2.44
CA ASP A 48 3.57 -10.22 2.64
C ASP A 48 3.45 -11.14 3.88
N GLY A 49 2.28 -11.18 4.52
CA GLY A 49 1.99 -12.06 5.66
C GLY A 49 1.85 -13.54 5.26
N GLU A 50 1.44 -14.38 6.21
CA GLU A 50 1.35 -15.86 6.02
C GLU A 50 0.55 -16.32 4.80
N ASN A 51 -0.37 -15.50 4.30
CA ASN A 51 -1.20 -15.81 3.14
C ASN A 51 -0.67 -15.21 1.82
N ALA A 52 0.56 -14.69 1.80
CA ALA A 52 1.18 -14.16 0.59
C ALA A 52 1.26 -15.26 -0.47
N VAL A 53 0.70 -14.99 -1.66
CA VAL A 53 0.88 -15.88 -2.80
C VAL A 53 2.37 -15.86 -3.15
N PRO A 54 3.09 -16.99 -3.08
CA PRO A 54 4.50 -17.00 -3.44
C PRO A 54 4.63 -16.51 -4.89
N PRO A 55 5.66 -15.70 -5.20
CA PRO A 55 5.87 -15.24 -6.56
C PRO A 55 5.88 -16.47 -7.46
N ARG A 56 5.06 -16.46 -8.52
CA ARG A 56 5.01 -17.56 -9.47
C ARG A 56 6.44 -17.76 -9.96
N GLY A 57 7.03 -18.91 -9.60
CA GLY A 57 8.36 -19.28 -10.07
C GLY A 57 8.40 -19.09 -11.58
N SER A 58 9.47 -18.48 -12.08
CA SER A 58 9.72 -18.40 -13.51
C SER A 58 9.85 -19.82 -14.04
N ASP A 59 8.77 -20.34 -14.60
CA ASP A 59 8.79 -21.56 -15.40
C ASP A 59 9.68 -21.30 -16.61
N GLY A 60 10.95 -21.70 -16.55
CA GLY A 60 11.82 -21.75 -17.71
C GLY A 60 13.27 -21.40 -17.44
N GLU A 61 14.02 -22.35 -16.90
CA GLU A 61 15.39 -22.66 -17.33
C GLU A 61 15.63 -24.14 -17.00
N ARG A 62 14.97 -25.01 -17.78
CA ARG A 62 15.41 -26.37 -18.03
C ARG A 62 16.29 -26.29 -19.29
N GLU A 63 17.42 -27.01 -19.30
CA GLU A 63 18.46 -27.09 -20.36
C GLU A 63 19.31 -25.81 -20.50
N LEU A 64 20.66 -25.83 -20.36
CA LEU A 64 21.68 -26.86 -20.60
C LEU A 64 22.84 -26.75 -19.59
#